data_AF-A0A2N1A3M4-F1
#
_entry.id   AF-A0A2N1A3M4-F1
#
_cell.length_a   1.000
_cell.length_b   1.000
_cell.length_c   1.000
_cell.angle_alpha   90.00
_cell.angle_beta   90.00
_cell.angle_gamma   90.00
#
_symmetry.space_group_name_H-M   'P 1'
#
loop_
_entity.id
_entity.type
_entity.pdbx_description
1 polymer ?
#
loop_
_entity_poly.entity_id
_entity_poly.type
_entity_poly.pdbx_seq_one_letter_code
_entity_poly.pdbx_strand_id
1 'polypeptide(L)'
;MAHDASATWSGFNYQGKVGLFYALRLMNDDLSANAASTFDLHELIFENHEDFDIKKDNVLESIHQVKAYNSGGLARYKNAVLTTVLELHTKQLLHTQGFLHTWKKIVFSGDNTIENFILNEVLALKEEWDNCETQEDSKIAKAVNASLLSGKIPKISAILRLCYAGFNGAQIAADLGVFISNAQAQPISNFSIYKYRSGDDFCDLENVNLLVLHEISNYLNHKGLPNSEDIRTRIFSSLLGNVDEHIINRHEHLNQNTGPIPIIFPEIIEKLESDVIADASPALFAFEFKKMFTDCVYNFINDPDLCGDVEYEKYFSDSETSEFEYCLKYLLTLPASQLLDYYIQQSPQSKIAYKECMVANAFDIEKDGIT
;
A
#
# COMPACT_ATOMS: atom_id res chain seq x y z
N MET A 1 12.07 -14.07 -6.33
CA MET A 1 11.57 -12.75 -5.87
C MET A 1 11.10 -12.98 -4.45
N ALA A 2 11.83 -12.50 -3.44
CA ALA A 2 11.41 -12.62 -2.04
C ALA A 2 10.07 -11.91 -1.88
N HIS A 3 9.01 -12.71 -1.75
CA HIS A 3 7.72 -12.26 -1.27
C HIS A 3 7.74 -12.49 0.23
N ASP A 4 8.46 -11.63 0.94
CA ASP A 4 8.49 -11.59 2.41
C ASP A 4 7.06 -11.46 2.91
N ALA A 5 6.42 -12.54 3.34
CA ALA A 5 5.00 -12.52 3.72
C ALA A 5 4.73 -11.52 4.85
N SER A 6 5.70 -11.34 5.76
CA SER A 6 5.58 -10.45 6.93
C SER A 6 5.83 -8.98 6.59
N ALA A 7 6.83 -8.64 5.77
CA ALA A 7 7.00 -7.28 5.24
C ALA A 7 5.94 -6.95 4.18
N THR A 8 5.41 -7.95 3.49
CA THR A 8 4.32 -7.81 2.53
C THR A 8 3.01 -7.54 3.28
N TRP A 9 2.72 -8.26 4.37
CA TRP A 9 1.51 -8.02 5.16
C TRP A 9 1.57 -6.73 5.98
N SER A 10 2.70 -6.43 6.63
CA SER A 10 2.91 -5.12 7.26
C SER A 10 2.93 -3.98 6.24
N GLY A 11 3.43 -4.22 5.03
CA GLY A 11 3.38 -3.31 3.88
C GLY A 11 1.95 -3.05 3.40
N PHE A 12 1.15 -4.10 3.19
CA PHE A 12 -0.27 -4.01 2.82
C PHE A 12 -1.09 -3.30 3.91
N ASN A 13 -0.82 -3.62 5.18
CA ASN A 13 -1.46 -2.96 6.31
C ASN A 13 -1.12 -1.46 6.35
N TYR A 14 0.15 -1.11 6.15
CA TYR A 14 0.59 0.30 6.08
C TYR A 14 -0.02 1.03 4.87
N GLN A 15 0.00 0.42 3.69
CA GLN A 15 -0.63 0.93 2.48
C GLN A 15 -2.14 1.15 2.67
N GLY A 16 -2.85 0.19 3.25
CA GLY A 16 -4.27 0.29 3.57
C GLY A 16 -4.57 1.48 4.50
N LYS A 17 -3.75 1.66 5.54
CA LYS A 17 -3.85 2.80 6.47
C LYS A 17 -3.57 4.13 5.79
N VAL A 18 -2.56 4.21 4.92
CA VAL A 18 -2.24 5.44 4.17
C VAL A 18 -3.37 5.79 3.20
N GLY A 19 -3.91 4.81 2.48
CA GLY A 19 -5.06 4.99 1.59
C GLY A 19 -6.30 5.49 2.34
N LEU A 20 -6.61 4.88 3.49
CA LEU A 20 -7.72 5.30 4.34
C LEU A 20 -7.52 6.73 4.89
N PHE A 21 -6.32 7.03 5.39
CA PHE A 21 -5.95 8.39 5.82
C PHE A 21 -6.20 9.40 4.70
N TYR A 22 -5.73 9.10 3.48
CA TYR A 22 -5.84 10.03 2.37
C TYR A 22 -7.30 10.26 1.97
N ALA A 23 -8.11 9.21 1.89
CA ALA A 23 -9.55 9.31 1.61
C ALA A 23 -10.29 10.16 2.66
N LEU A 24 -10.08 9.89 3.95
CA LEU A 24 -10.69 10.68 5.03
C LEU A 24 -10.24 12.15 5.02
N ARG A 25 -8.96 12.39 4.72
CA ARG A 25 -8.40 13.74 4.60
C ARG A 25 -9.04 14.51 3.44
N LEU A 26 -9.27 13.87 2.29
CA LEU A 26 -10.01 14.48 1.17
C LEU A 26 -11.44 14.84 1.57
N MET A 27 -12.16 13.92 2.24
CA MET A 27 -13.51 14.21 2.73
C MET A 27 -13.53 15.42 3.67
N ASN A 28 -12.58 15.49 4.60
CA ASN A 28 -12.49 16.59 5.55
C ASN A 28 -12.11 17.92 4.90
N ASP A 29 -11.21 17.92 3.90
CA ASP A 29 -10.87 19.12 3.12
C ASP A 29 -12.13 19.66 2.42
N ASP A 30 -12.90 18.78 1.76
CA ASP A 30 -14.13 19.15 1.06
C ASP A 30 -15.26 19.60 2.00
N LEU A 31 -15.40 18.96 3.18
CA LEU A 31 -16.37 19.38 4.21
C LEU A 31 -15.99 20.71 4.85
N SER A 32 -14.70 20.98 5.03
CA SER A 32 -14.20 22.27 5.55
C SER A 32 -14.49 23.41 4.58
N ALA A 33 -14.38 23.15 3.27
CA ALA A 33 -14.68 24.11 2.23
C ALA A 33 -16.20 24.30 2.03
N ASN A 34 -16.97 23.21 2.12
CA ASN A 34 -18.42 23.20 1.97
C ASN A 34 -19.05 22.06 2.78
N ALA A 35 -19.77 22.40 3.85
CA ALA A 35 -20.43 21.41 4.72
C ALA A 35 -21.48 20.55 3.99
N ALA A 36 -21.97 20.98 2.82
CA ALA A 36 -22.92 20.24 1.98
C ALA A 36 -22.24 19.34 0.92
N SER A 37 -20.91 19.21 0.92
CA SER A 37 -20.18 18.32 0.02
C SER A 37 -20.68 16.87 0.14
N THR A 38 -20.83 16.22 -1.01
CA THR A 38 -21.21 14.80 -1.13
C THR A 38 -20.08 14.01 -1.77
N PHE A 39 -20.07 12.69 -1.56
CA PHE A 39 -18.94 11.84 -1.93
C PHE A 39 -19.34 10.65 -2.81
N ASP A 40 -20.55 10.65 -3.36
CA ASP A 40 -21.17 9.51 -4.07
C ASP A 40 -20.39 9.03 -5.30
N LEU A 41 -19.52 9.88 -5.84
CA LEU A 41 -18.73 9.61 -7.03
C LEU A 41 -17.24 9.35 -6.75
N HIS A 42 -16.84 9.29 -5.47
CA HIS A 42 -15.44 9.07 -5.10
C HIS A 42 -15.17 7.59 -4.83
N GLU A 43 -14.02 7.13 -5.30
CA GLU A 43 -13.57 5.74 -5.18
C GLU A 43 -12.12 5.72 -4.68
N LEU A 44 -11.86 4.86 -3.70
CA LEU A 44 -10.52 4.43 -3.30
C LEU A 44 -10.26 3.06 -3.90
N ILE A 45 -9.19 2.91 -4.68
CA ILE A 45 -8.93 1.68 -5.43
C ILE A 45 -7.54 1.17 -5.09
N PHE A 46 -7.46 0.03 -4.40
CA PHE A 46 -6.19 -0.65 -4.13
C PHE A 46 -5.77 -1.51 -5.33
N GLU A 47 -4.45 -1.62 -5.54
CA GLU A 47 -3.83 -2.51 -6.53
C GLU A 47 -4.37 -2.33 -7.96
N ASN A 48 -4.36 -1.08 -8.44
CA ASN A 48 -4.82 -0.71 -9.78
C ASN A 48 -3.69 -0.14 -10.64
N HIS A 49 -3.35 1.15 -10.54
CA HIS A 49 -2.15 1.69 -11.22
C HIS A 49 -0.88 1.38 -10.41
N GLU A 50 -0.91 1.69 -9.11
CA GLU A 50 0.19 1.40 -8.17
C GLU A 50 -0.38 0.77 -6.88
N ASP A 51 -0.03 1.32 -5.72
CA ASP A 51 -0.49 0.80 -4.43
C ASP A 51 -1.95 1.20 -4.17
N PHE A 52 -2.32 2.47 -4.36
CA PHE A 52 -3.73 2.87 -4.40
C PHE A 52 -3.98 4.10 -5.28
N ASP A 53 -5.21 4.23 -5.75
CA ASP A 53 -5.67 5.35 -6.56
C ASP A 53 -6.88 6.03 -5.91
N ILE A 54 -7.06 7.32 -6.20
CA ILE A 54 -8.32 8.03 -5.98
C ILE A 54 -8.94 8.36 -7.34
N LYS A 55 -10.22 8.02 -7.49
CA LYS A 55 -11.04 8.48 -8.61
C LYS A 55 -12.22 9.29 -8.12
N LYS A 56 -12.65 10.23 -8.95
CA LYS A 56 -13.88 11.01 -8.77
C LYS A 56 -14.58 11.10 -10.11
N ASP A 57 -15.84 10.68 -10.16
CA ASP A 57 -16.67 10.75 -11.38
C ASP A 57 -15.98 10.12 -12.61
N ASN A 58 -15.43 8.90 -12.43
CA ASN A 58 -14.63 8.17 -13.43
C ASN A 58 -13.32 8.84 -13.87
N VAL A 59 -12.95 9.98 -13.29
CA VAL A 59 -11.68 10.67 -13.54
C VAL A 59 -10.66 10.23 -12.48
N LEU A 60 -9.47 9.83 -12.93
CA LEU A 60 -8.36 9.51 -12.04
C LEU A 60 -7.73 10.78 -11.48
N GLU A 61 -7.94 11.06 -10.21
CA GLU A 61 -7.44 12.27 -9.54
C GLU A 61 -6.00 12.08 -9.10
N SER A 62 -5.67 10.93 -8.50
CA SER A 62 -4.32 10.65 -8.04
C SER A 62 -3.95 9.17 -8.02
N ILE A 63 -2.65 8.91 -8.20
CA ILE A 63 -2.00 7.60 -8.11
C ILE A 63 -1.00 7.66 -6.96
N HIS A 64 -1.00 6.66 -6.09
CA HIS A 64 -0.19 6.65 -4.89
C HIS A 64 0.68 5.40 -4.81
N GLN A 65 1.94 5.64 -4.50
CA GLN A 65 2.96 4.65 -4.24
C GLN A 65 3.37 4.77 -2.77
N VAL A 66 3.24 3.71 -1.98
CA VAL A 66 3.53 3.61 -0.56
C VAL A 66 4.70 2.66 -0.33
N LYS A 67 5.76 3.15 0.32
CA LYS A 67 6.97 2.36 0.55
C LYS A 67 7.43 2.45 2.01
N ALA A 68 7.32 1.33 2.72
CA ALA A 68 7.71 1.17 4.12
C ALA A 68 9.17 0.71 4.27
N TYR A 69 10.11 1.36 3.59
CA TYR A 69 11.53 1.04 3.73
C TYR A 69 12.11 1.65 4.99
N ASN A 70 12.84 0.85 5.78
CA ASN A 70 13.64 1.33 6.91
C ASN A 70 14.97 1.98 6.44
N SER A 71 14.88 2.88 5.46
CA SER A 71 16.04 3.57 4.87
C SER A 71 15.56 4.80 4.11
N GLY A 72 16.25 5.93 4.29
CA GLY A 72 15.98 7.18 3.57
C GLY A 72 16.69 7.31 2.23
N GLY A 73 17.37 6.27 1.73
CA GLY A 73 18.18 6.37 0.52
C GLY A 73 17.32 6.46 -0.75
N LEU A 74 17.37 7.60 -1.45
CA LEU A 74 16.55 7.87 -2.65
C LEU A 74 16.66 6.78 -3.73
N ALA A 75 17.84 6.20 -3.94
CA ALA A 75 18.06 5.15 -4.94
C ALA A 75 17.18 3.90 -4.72
N ARG A 76 16.76 3.61 -3.49
CA ARG A 76 15.84 2.48 -3.20
C ARG A 76 14.45 2.71 -3.78
N TYR A 77 14.06 3.97 -3.95
CA TYR A 77 12.76 4.36 -4.49
C TYR A 77 12.79 4.50 -6.02
N LYS A 78 13.93 4.27 -6.68
CA LYS A 78 14.09 4.38 -8.14
C LYS A 78 12.96 3.72 -8.93
N ASN A 79 12.68 2.45 -8.64
CA ASN A 79 11.63 1.71 -9.36
C ASN A 79 10.26 2.33 -9.12
N ALA A 80 9.92 2.58 -7.85
CA ALA A 80 8.66 3.18 -7.42
C ALA A 80 8.39 4.54 -8.09
N VAL A 81 9.41 5.41 -8.13
CA VAL A 81 9.35 6.71 -8.78
C VAL A 81 9.19 6.58 -10.29
N LEU A 82 10.00 5.73 -10.93
CA LEU A 82 9.97 5.57 -12.39
C LEU A 82 8.66 4.95 -12.87
N THR A 83 8.09 3.97 -12.16
CA THR A 83 6.80 3.39 -12.53
C THR A 83 5.72 4.48 -12.59
N THR A 84 5.56 5.24 -11.52
CA THR A 84 4.49 6.25 -11.43
C THR A 84 4.69 7.39 -12.42
N VAL A 85 5.92 7.91 -12.56
CA VAL A 85 6.21 9.01 -13.50
C VAL A 85 6.02 8.58 -14.95
N LEU A 86 6.50 7.40 -15.33
CA LEU A 86 6.35 6.91 -16.69
C LEU A 86 4.89 6.61 -16.99
N GLU A 87 4.14 6.06 -16.03
CA GLU A 87 2.70 5.83 -16.21
C GLU A 87 1.91 7.13 -16.41
N LEU A 88 2.17 8.15 -15.59
CA LEU A 88 1.58 9.49 -15.77
C LEU A 88 1.88 10.05 -17.16
N HIS A 89 3.12 9.88 -17.64
CA HIS A 89 3.56 10.35 -18.93
C HIS A 89 2.90 9.60 -20.10
N THR A 90 3.05 8.28 -20.14
CA THR A 90 2.66 7.47 -21.30
C THR A 90 1.15 7.39 -21.46
N LYS A 91 0.40 7.42 -20.35
CA LYS A 91 -1.07 7.48 -20.36
C LYS A 91 -1.61 8.91 -20.50
N GLN A 92 -0.74 9.92 -20.63
CA GLN A 92 -1.11 11.34 -20.78
C GLN A 92 -2.03 11.85 -19.66
N LEU A 93 -1.74 11.44 -18.42
CA LEU A 93 -2.54 11.78 -17.23
C LEU A 93 -2.17 13.17 -16.70
N LEU A 94 -2.37 14.20 -17.52
CA LEU A 94 -1.92 15.57 -17.26
C LEU A 94 -2.60 16.23 -16.05
N HIS A 95 -3.78 15.75 -15.68
CA HIS A 95 -4.58 16.27 -14.55
C HIS A 95 -4.56 15.35 -13.33
N THR A 96 -3.78 14.27 -13.37
CA THR A 96 -3.64 13.31 -12.28
C THR A 96 -2.35 13.59 -11.51
N GLN A 97 -2.41 13.53 -10.18
CA GLN A 97 -1.24 13.68 -9.31
C GLN A 97 -0.65 12.31 -8.92
N GLY A 98 0.66 12.15 -9.07
CA GLY A 98 1.41 11.02 -8.55
C GLY A 98 2.05 11.35 -7.19
N PHE A 99 1.91 10.45 -6.23
CA PHE A 99 2.47 10.63 -4.90
C PHE A 99 3.33 9.45 -4.47
N LEU A 100 4.49 9.75 -3.86
CA LEU A 100 5.28 8.78 -3.12
C LEU A 100 5.13 9.03 -1.61
N HIS A 101 4.53 8.07 -0.90
CA HIS A 101 4.46 8.01 0.55
C HIS A 101 5.61 7.16 1.09
N THR A 102 6.33 7.70 2.08
CA THR A 102 7.49 7.02 2.66
C THR A 102 7.36 6.86 4.17
N TRP A 103 7.90 5.76 4.69
CA TRP A 103 8.00 5.55 6.14
C TRP A 103 9.10 6.42 6.77
N LYS A 104 10.27 6.43 6.15
CA LYS A 104 11.41 7.24 6.61
C LYS A 104 11.67 8.37 5.63
N LYS A 105 12.07 9.53 6.18
CA LYS A 105 12.47 10.69 5.42
C LYS A 105 13.48 10.32 4.34
N ILE A 106 13.20 10.74 3.10
CA ILE A 106 14.17 10.63 2.02
C ILE A 106 15.28 11.66 2.25
N VAL A 107 16.52 11.17 2.23
CA VAL A 107 17.72 12.00 2.34
C VAL A 107 18.25 12.26 0.94
N PHE A 108 18.23 13.52 0.54
CA PHE A 108 18.87 13.99 -0.69
C PHE A 108 20.35 14.29 -0.43
N SER A 109 21.21 13.88 -1.36
CA SER A 109 22.64 14.22 -1.33
C SER A 109 22.88 15.51 -2.11
N GLY A 110 23.55 16.49 -1.48
CA GLY A 110 23.84 17.79 -2.10
C GLY A 110 22.56 18.54 -2.50
N ASP A 111 22.57 19.14 -3.68
CA ASP A 111 21.44 19.90 -4.25
C ASP A 111 20.47 19.03 -5.07
N ASN A 112 20.48 17.70 -4.86
CA ASN A 112 19.55 16.82 -5.56
C ASN A 112 18.11 17.08 -5.11
N THR A 113 17.20 17.14 -6.08
CA THR A 113 15.75 17.15 -5.85
C THR A 113 15.13 15.88 -6.44
N ILE A 114 13.86 15.64 -6.17
CA ILE A 114 13.15 14.50 -6.76
C ILE A 114 13.03 14.63 -8.27
N GLU A 115 12.86 15.86 -8.77
CA GLU A 115 12.78 16.19 -10.20
C GLU A 115 14.12 15.91 -10.90
N ASN A 116 15.23 16.36 -10.31
CA ASN A 116 16.58 16.08 -10.83
C ASN A 116 16.86 14.58 -10.82
N PHE A 117 16.45 13.87 -9.78
CA PHE A 117 16.58 12.41 -9.71
C PHE A 117 15.81 11.73 -10.85
N ILE A 118 14.54 12.08 -11.06
CA ILE A 118 13.73 11.53 -12.15
C ILE A 118 14.38 11.79 -13.51
N LEU A 119 14.78 13.04 -13.76
CA LEU A 119 15.41 13.42 -15.02
C LEU A 119 16.69 12.61 -15.28
N ASN A 120 17.56 12.49 -14.28
CA ASN A 120 18.80 11.73 -14.38
C ASN A 120 18.55 10.24 -14.65
N GLU A 121 17.54 9.65 -14.00
CA GLU A 121 17.18 8.25 -14.19
C GLU A 121 16.63 7.98 -15.59
N VAL A 122 15.81 8.88 -16.13
CA VAL A 122 15.29 8.74 -17.51
C VAL A 122 16.37 9.02 -18.56
N LEU A 123 17.23 10.01 -18.33
CA LEU A 123 18.42 10.27 -19.15
C LEU A 123 19.31 9.04 -19.25
N ALA A 124 19.62 8.41 -18.11
CA ALA A 124 20.45 7.21 -18.08
C ALA A 124 19.86 6.05 -18.90
N LEU A 125 18.53 5.88 -18.92
CA LEU A 125 17.88 4.85 -19.75
C LEU A 125 18.02 5.14 -21.25
N LYS A 126 17.88 6.42 -21.62
CA LYS A 126 18.04 6.84 -23.01
C LYS A 126 19.50 6.75 -23.47
N GLU A 127 20.43 7.21 -22.66
CA GLU A 127 21.87 7.14 -22.95
C GLU A 127 22.36 5.69 -23.06
N GLU A 128 21.86 4.79 -22.21
CA GLU A 128 22.14 3.36 -22.31
C GLU A 128 21.69 2.80 -23.66
N TRP A 129 20.50 3.19 -24.14
CA TRP A 129 20.01 2.78 -25.47
C TRP A 129 20.83 3.37 -26.62
N ASP A 130 21.15 4.66 -26.56
CA ASP A 130 21.84 5.37 -27.64
C ASP A 130 23.30 4.92 -27.78
N ASN A 131 23.95 4.52 -26.67
CA ASN A 131 25.39 4.20 -26.62
C ASN A 131 25.71 2.70 -26.56
N CYS A 132 24.72 1.80 -26.46
CA CYS A 132 24.96 0.36 -26.47
C CYS A 132 25.51 -0.10 -27.85
N GLU A 133 26.64 -0.83 -27.84
CA GLU A 133 27.26 -1.40 -29.07
C GLU A 133 26.26 -2.25 -29.87
N THR A 134 25.45 -3.04 -29.17
CA THR A 134 24.23 -3.66 -29.68
C THR A 134 23.07 -3.21 -28.80
N GLN A 135 22.04 -2.59 -29.41
CA GLN A 135 20.85 -2.12 -28.67
C GLN A 135 20.18 -3.25 -27.86
N GLU A 136 20.38 -4.51 -28.26
CA GLU A 136 19.86 -5.74 -27.64
C GLU A 136 20.13 -5.88 -26.14
N ASP A 137 21.24 -5.30 -25.64
CA ASP A 137 21.61 -5.41 -24.23
C ASP A 137 20.99 -4.34 -23.32
N SER A 138 20.43 -3.29 -23.91
CA SER A 138 19.83 -2.19 -23.16
C SER A 138 18.56 -2.61 -22.41
N LYS A 139 18.22 -1.88 -21.35
CA LYS A 139 16.94 -2.06 -20.64
C LYS A 139 15.72 -1.86 -21.55
N ILE A 140 15.80 -0.95 -22.53
CA ILE A 140 14.72 -0.70 -23.49
C ILE A 140 14.53 -1.89 -24.45
N ALA A 141 15.61 -2.46 -25.00
CA ALA A 141 15.48 -3.67 -25.84
C ALA A 141 14.91 -4.86 -25.07
N LYS A 142 15.38 -5.05 -23.82
CA LYS A 142 14.85 -6.08 -22.93
C LYS A 142 13.36 -5.89 -22.63
N ALA A 143 12.88 -4.64 -22.56
CA ALA A 143 11.47 -4.34 -22.37
C ALA A 143 10.60 -4.90 -23.51
N VAL A 144 11.05 -4.77 -24.77
CA VAL A 144 10.27 -5.20 -25.95
C VAL A 144 10.57 -6.63 -26.40
N ASN A 145 11.55 -7.29 -25.80
CA ASN A 145 11.89 -8.67 -26.12
C ASN A 145 10.83 -9.66 -25.60
N ALA A 146 9.92 -10.09 -26.48
CA ALA A 146 8.83 -11.03 -26.17
C ALA A 146 9.30 -12.41 -25.67
N SER A 147 10.55 -12.81 -25.91
CA SER A 147 11.11 -14.08 -25.40
C SER A 147 11.48 -14.03 -23.92
N LEU A 148 11.64 -12.83 -23.35
CA LEU A 148 11.91 -12.67 -21.92
C LEU A 148 10.59 -12.79 -21.13
N LEU A 149 10.44 -13.92 -20.43
CA LEU A 149 9.35 -14.15 -19.49
C LEU A 149 9.42 -13.20 -18.29
N SER A 150 8.27 -12.96 -17.64
CA SER A 150 8.10 -12.03 -16.50
C SER A 150 9.10 -12.24 -15.35
N GLY A 151 9.51 -13.49 -15.07
CA GLY A 151 10.49 -13.78 -14.03
C GLY A 151 11.97 -13.59 -14.42
N LYS A 152 12.28 -13.29 -15.69
CA LYS A 152 13.65 -13.15 -16.21
C LYS A 152 13.97 -11.74 -16.70
N ILE A 153 12.97 -10.87 -16.82
CA ILE A 153 13.14 -9.49 -17.25
C ILE A 153 13.64 -8.63 -16.08
N PRO A 154 14.65 -7.76 -16.27
CA PRO A 154 15.06 -6.80 -15.24
C PRO A 154 13.90 -5.88 -14.83
N LYS A 155 13.83 -5.47 -13.55
CA LYS A 155 12.71 -4.69 -13.00
C LYS A 155 12.37 -3.44 -13.83
N ILE A 156 13.36 -2.62 -14.18
CA ILE A 156 13.14 -1.42 -15.00
C ILE A 156 12.64 -1.78 -16.40
N SER A 157 13.16 -2.84 -17.02
CA SER A 157 12.65 -3.32 -18.31
C SER A 157 11.20 -3.79 -18.21
N ALA A 158 10.81 -4.41 -17.09
CA ALA A 158 9.42 -4.81 -16.85
C ALA A 158 8.51 -3.59 -16.71
N ILE A 159 8.94 -2.55 -15.99
CA ILE A 159 8.23 -1.26 -15.87
C ILE A 159 8.04 -0.64 -17.25
N LEU A 160 9.11 -0.54 -18.05
CA LEU A 160 9.03 -0.02 -19.42
C LEU A 160 8.05 -0.83 -20.28
N ARG A 161 8.08 -2.16 -20.20
CA ARG A 161 7.16 -3.04 -20.93
C ARG A 161 5.70 -2.76 -20.58
N LEU A 162 5.40 -2.55 -19.30
CA LEU A 162 4.05 -2.25 -18.83
C LEU A 162 3.58 -0.85 -19.29
N CYS A 163 4.40 0.17 -19.06
CA CYS A 163 4.06 1.56 -19.38
C CYS A 163 3.96 1.83 -20.89
N TYR A 164 4.73 1.10 -21.70
CA TYR A 164 4.84 1.25 -23.15
C TYR A 164 4.30 0.03 -23.91
N ALA A 165 3.22 -0.56 -23.41
CA ALA A 165 2.59 -1.71 -24.07
C ALA A 165 2.30 -1.41 -25.56
N GLY A 166 2.84 -2.25 -26.46
CA GLY A 166 2.68 -2.10 -27.91
C GLY A 166 3.75 -1.25 -28.61
N PHE A 167 4.67 -0.61 -27.88
CA PHE A 167 5.78 0.13 -28.47
C PHE A 167 6.95 -0.80 -28.81
N ASN A 168 7.72 -0.46 -29.84
CA ASN A 168 9.06 -1.01 -30.08
C ASN A 168 10.14 -0.17 -29.39
N GLY A 169 11.37 -0.68 -29.32
CA GLY A 169 12.46 -0.02 -28.57
C GLY A 169 12.78 1.39 -29.06
N ALA A 170 12.75 1.64 -30.37
CA ALA A 170 12.99 2.97 -30.93
C ALA A 170 11.86 3.96 -30.57
N GLN A 171 10.61 3.50 -30.54
CA GLN A 171 9.48 4.31 -30.10
C GLN A 171 9.58 4.68 -28.62
N ILE A 172 9.97 3.73 -27.75
CA ILE A 172 10.21 4.01 -26.33
C ILE A 172 11.33 5.05 -26.20
N ALA A 173 12.48 4.85 -26.87
CA ALA A 173 13.60 5.78 -26.78
C ALA A 173 13.27 7.20 -27.30
N ALA A 174 12.42 7.30 -28.33
CA ALA A 174 11.94 8.58 -28.84
C ALA A 174 11.01 9.29 -27.83
N ASP A 175 10.07 8.56 -27.22
CA ASP A 175 9.14 9.11 -26.23
C ASP A 175 9.86 9.55 -24.95
N LEU A 176 10.83 8.76 -24.46
CA LEU A 176 11.71 9.20 -23.37
C LEU A 176 12.48 10.48 -23.72
N GLY A 177 12.87 10.66 -25.00
CA GLY A 177 13.47 11.91 -25.47
C GLY A 177 12.52 13.11 -25.37
N VAL A 178 11.23 12.91 -25.64
CA VAL A 178 10.18 13.93 -25.44
C VAL A 178 10.01 14.23 -23.96
N PHE A 179 9.93 13.21 -23.10
CA PHE A 179 9.88 13.37 -21.65
C PHE A 179 11.04 14.23 -21.13
N ILE A 180 12.28 13.88 -21.51
CA ILE A 180 13.50 14.59 -21.11
C ILE A 180 13.44 16.07 -21.53
N SER A 181 13.08 16.32 -22.79
CA SER A 181 13.00 17.70 -23.32
C SER A 181 11.99 18.54 -22.55
N ASN A 182 10.84 17.97 -22.22
CA ASN A 182 9.82 18.64 -21.43
C ASN A 182 10.26 18.88 -19.98
N ALA A 183 10.86 17.88 -19.33
CA ALA A 183 11.36 17.98 -17.94
C ALA A 183 12.53 18.95 -17.79
N GLN A 184 13.33 19.16 -18.84
CA GLN A 184 14.36 20.19 -18.88
C GLN A 184 13.77 21.59 -19.09
N ALA A 185 12.64 21.70 -19.80
CA ALA A 185 11.99 22.97 -20.07
C ALA A 185 11.09 23.44 -18.92
N GLN A 186 10.44 22.51 -18.20
CA GLN A 186 9.50 22.79 -17.11
C GLN A 186 9.63 21.72 -16.01
N PRO A 187 9.42 22.09 -14.72
CA PRO A 187 9.41 21.13 -13.63
C PRO A 187 8.36 20.03 -13.82
N ILE A 188 8.66 18.81 -13.37
CA ILE A 188 7.73 17.68 -13.34
C ILE A 188 6.71 17.93 -12.23
N SER A 189 5.63 18.65 -12.54
CA SER A 189 4.72 19.19 -11.52
C SER A 189 3.64 18.23 -11.05
N ASN A 190 3.41 17.13 -11.76
CA ASN A 190 2.36 16.15 -11.46
C ASN A 190 2.87 14.93 -10.69
N PHE A 191 4.10 14.98 -10.14
CA PHE A 191 4.61 13.97 -9.23
C PHE A 191 5.29 14.62 -8.02
N SER A 192 5.08 14.11 -6.81
CA SER A 192 5.76 14.61 -5.62
C SER A 192 5.92 13.57 -4.51
N ILE A 193 6.88 13.79 -3.61
CA ILE A 193 6.88 13.09 -2.30
C ILE A 193 5.75 13.70 -1.49
N TYR A 194 4.88 12.85 -0.96
CA TYR A 194 3.69 13.31 -0.26
C TYR A 194 4.06 14.07 1.02
N LYS A 195 3.51 15.29 1.17
CA LYS A 195 3.68 16.11 2.37
C LYS A 195 2.45 15.98 3.27
N TYR A 196 2.68 15.49 4.48
CA TYR A 196 1.67 15.38 5.52
C TYR A 196 1.41 16.75 6.16
N ARG A 197 0.25 16.91 6.81
CA ARG A 197 -0.15 18.19 7.44
C ARG A 197 0.79 18.64 8.56
N SER A 198 1.58 17.73 9.15
CA SER A 198 2.65 18.07 10.10
C SER A 198 3.79 18.89 9.47
N GLY A 199 3.87 18.92 8.13
CA GLY A 199 4.99 19.48 7.37
C GLY A 199 6.03 18.43 6.97
N ASP A 200 5.93 17.21 7.49
CA ASP A 200 6.83 16.11 7.14
C ASP A 200 6.51 15.51 5.77
N ASP A 201 7.56 15.04 5.09
CA ASP A 201 7.51 14.33 3.80
C ASP A 201 7.58 12.79 3.96
N PHE A 202 7.31 12.31 5.17
CA PHE A 202 7.28 10.92 5.56
C PHE A 202 6.29 10.72 6.72
N CYS A 203 5.86 9.48 6.96
CA CYS A 203 5.00 9.14 8.08
C CYS A 203 5.48 7.86 8.75
N ASP A 204 5.69 7.90 10.07
CA ASP A 204 6.03 6.69 10.82
C ASP A 204 4.86 5.68 10.82
N LEU A 205 5.17 4.38 10.96
CA LEU A 205 4.18 3.30 11.03
C LEU A 205 3.22 3.48 12.22
N GLU A 206 3.71 4.01 13.34
CA GLU A 206 2.87 4.30 14.50
C GLU A 206 2.07 5.59 14.29
N ASN A 207 2.67 6.57 13.61
CA ASN A 207 2.05 7.88 13.36
C ASN A 207 0.88 7.79 12.39
N VAL A 208 0.89 6.88 11.41
CA VAL A 208 -0.22 6.78 10.46
C VAL A 208 -1.55 6.42 11.16
N ASN A 209 -1.50 5.60 12.22
CA ASN A 209 -2.70 5.29 13.02
C ASN A 209 -3.27 6.55 13.66
N LEU A 210 -2.40 7.41 14.21
CA LEU A 210 -2.80 8.67 14.83
C LEU A 210 -3.40 9.63 13.80
N LEU A 211 -2.84 9.67 12.58
CA LEU A 211 -3.37 10.48 11.48
C LEU A 211 -4.76 10.00 11.06
N VAL A 212 -4.99 8.69 10.92
CA VAL A 212 -6.32 8.16 10.60
C VAL A 212 -7.31 8.50 11.70
N LEU A 213 -6.96 8.25 12.97
CA LEU A 213 -7.81 8.58 14.12
C LEU A 213 -8.13 10.08 14.19
N HIS A 214 -7.16 10.93 13.84
CA HIS A 214 -7.37 12.37 13.75
C HIS A 214 -8.36 12.75 12.65
N GLU A 215 -8.24 12.17 11.45
CA GLU A 215 -9.18 12.46 10.37
C GLU A 215 -10.58 11.87 10.62
N ILE A 216 -10.70 10.73 11.31
CA ILE A 216 -12.00 10.24 11.83
C ILE A 216 -12.59 11.27 12.79
N SER A 217 -11.80 11.77 13.75
CA SER A 217 -12.24 12.81 14.69
C SER A 217 -12.77 14.05 13.97
N ASN A 218 -12.05 14.52 12.94
CA ASN A 218 -12.43 15.68 12.15
C ASN A 218 -13.76 15.44 11.42
N TYR A 219 -13.94 14.27 10.81
CA TYR A 219 -15.18 13.93 10.10
C TYR A 219 -16.37 13.95 11.06
N LEU A 220 -16.24 13.27 12.20
CA LEU A 220 -17.29 13.21 13.23
C LEU A 220 -17.65 14.62 13.73
N ASN A 221 -16.65 15.48 13.95
CA ASN A 221 -16.87 16.87 14.34
C ASN A 221 -17.61 17.67 13.24
N HIS A 222 -17.25 17.50 11.97
CA HIS A 222 -17.94 18.14 10.85
C HIS A 222 -19.43 17.74 10.77
N LYS A 223 -19.73 16.48 11.09
CA LYS A 223 -21.10 15.93 11.07
C LYS A 223 -21.87 16.08 12.39
N GLY A 224 -21.22 16.57 13.45
CA GLY A 224 -21.83 16.67 14.78
C GLY A 224 -22.12 15.32 15.42
N LEU A 225 -21.34 14.30 15.09
CA LEU A 225 -21.48 12.93 15.57
C LEU A 225 -20.71 12.69 16.88
N PRO A 226 -21.08 11.67 17.68
CA PRO A 226 -20.33 11.27 18.86
C PRO A 226 -18.84 11.01 18.56
N ASN A 227 -17.94 11.61 19.33
CA ASN A 227 -16.50 11.62 19.05
C ASN A 227 -15.65 11.33 20.32
N SER A 228 -15.95 10.22 21.00
CA SER A 228 -15.09 9.71 22.07
C SER A 228 -13.91 8.92 21.50
N GLU A 229 -12.85 8.72 22.27
CA GLU A 229 -11.70 7.91 21.86
C GLU A 229 -12.05 6.47 21.53
N ASP A 230 -12.93 5.88 22.35
CA ASP A 230 -13.47 4.53 22.15
C ASP A 230 -14.23 4.44 20.81
N ILE A 231 -15.10 5.41 20.51
CA ILE A 231 -15.83 5.45 19.23
C ILE A 231 -14.86 5.55 18.04
N ARG A 232 -13.87 6.45 18.10
CA ARG A 232 -12.87 6.59 17.03
C ARG A 232 -12.09 5.31 16.81
N THR A 233 -11.68 4.64 17.89
CA THR A 233 -10.93 3.39 17.83
C THR A 233 -11.74 2.29 17.14
N ARG A 234 -13.02 2.16 17.48
CA ARG A 234 -13.90 1.15 16.86
C ARG A 234 -14.20 1.44 15.40
N ILE A 235 -14.45 2.71 15.04
CA ILE A 235 -14.58 3.12 13.64
C ILE A 235 -13.31 2.74 12.88
N PHE A 236 -12.14 3.08 13.43
CA PHE A 236 -10.87 2.79 12.78
C PHE A 236 -10.68 1.29 12.54
N SER A 237 -10.91 0.46 13.56
CA SER A 237 -10.82 -1.00 13.40
C SER A 237 -11.87 -1.55 12.42
N SER A 238 -13.09 -1.00 12.39
CA SER A 238 -14.10 -1.39 11.40
C SER A 238 -13.69 -1.04 9.96
N LEU A 239 -13.07 0.13 9.76
CA LEU A 239 -12.57 0.55 8.45
C LEU A 239 -11.39 -0.31 8.00
N LEU A 240 -10.48 -0.66 8.92
CA LEU A 240 -9.38 -1.57 8.60
C LEU A 240 -9.88 -2.97 8.22
N GLY A 241 -10.92 -3.48 8.89
CA GLY A 241 -11.55 -4.75 8.51
C GLY A 241 -12.13 -4.72 7.09
N ASN A 242 -12.76 -3.60 6.71
CA ASN A 242 -13.28 -3.42 5.35
C ASN A 242 -12.15 -3.36 4.31
N VAL A 243 -11.04 -2.66 4.62
CA VAL A 243 -9.86 -2.61 3.75
C VAL A 243 -9.21 -4.01 3.61
N ASP A 244 -9.11 -4.78 4.70
CA ASP A 244 -8.57 -6.16 4.67
C ASP A 244 -9.42 -7.08 3.78
N GLU A 245 -10.74 -7.08 3.98
CA GLU A 245 -11.68 -7.87 3.18
C GLU A 245 -11.59 -7.50 1.69
N HIS A 246 -11.46 -6.20 1.40
CA HIS A 246 -11.34 -5.70 0.05
C HIS A 246 -10.03 -6.13 -0.63
N ILE A 247 -8.89 -6.00 0.05
CA ILE A 247 -7.58 -6.45 -0.46
C ILE A 247 -7.59 -7.97 -0.71
N ILE A 248 -8.16 -8.77 0.20
CA ILE A 248 -8.27 -10.23 0.02
C ILE A 248 -9.13 -10.57 -1.20
N ASN A 249 -10.32 -9.96 -1.32
CA ASN A 249 -11.21 -10.15 -2.46
C ASN A 249 -10.49 -9.78 -3.77
N ARG A 250 -9.79 -8.64 -3.79
CA ARG A 250 -8.98 -8.22 -4.93
C ARG A 250 -7.95 -9.27 -5.31
N HIS A 251 -7.19 -9.80 -4.34
CA HIS A 251 -6.18 -10.84 -4.56
C HIS A 251 -6.76 -12.12 -5.18
N GLU A 252 -7.91 -12.59 -4.68
CA GLU A 252 -8.62 -13.76 -5.24
C GLU A 252 -9.07 -13.53 -6.69
N HIS A 253 -9.36 -12.28 -7.05
CA HIS A 253 -9.89 -11.90 -8.35
C HIS A 253 -8.84 -11.23 -9.27
N LEU A 254 -7.56 -11.18 -8.91
CA LEU A 254 -6.49 -10.55 -9.70
C LEU A 254 -6.41 -11.07 -11.14
N ASN A 255 -6.72 -12.35 -11.34
CA ASN A 255 -6.66 -13.02 -12.64
C ASN A 255 -7.99 -13.00 -13.42
N GLN A 256 -9.03 -12.36 -12.89
CA GLN A 256 -10.33 -12.26 -13.53
C GLN A 256 -10.42 -10.95 -14.33
N ASN A 257 -11.02 -10.97 -15.52
CA ASN A 257 -11.20 -9.80 -16.39
C ASN A 257 -12.26 -8.80 -15.88
N THR A 258 -12.50 -8.75 -14.57
CA THR A 258 -13.58 -7.96 -13.94
C THR A 258 -13.21 -6.50 -13.70
N GLY A 259 -11.97 -6.09 -13.99
CA GLY A 259 -11.49 -4.74 -13.73
C GLY A 259 -11.15 -4.50 -12.24
N PRO A 260 -10.72 -3.28 -11.87
CA PRO A 260 -10.46 -2.95 -10.48
C PRO A 260 -11.74 -2.99 -9.65
N ILE A 261 -11.65 -3.44 -8.40
CA ILE A 261 -12.74 -3.41 -7.42
C ILE A 261 -12.51 -2.15 -6.57
N PRO A 262 -13.41 -1.15 -6.56
CA PRO A 262 -13.26 0.04 -5.72
C PRO A 262 -13.83 -0.18 -4.31
N ILE A 263 -13.35 0.59 -3.33
CA ILE A 263 -14.11 0.95 -2.12
C ILE A 263 -14.71 2.32 -2.41
N ILE A 264 -16.04 2.40 -2.54
CA ILE A 264 -16.70 3.69 -2.78
C ILE A 264 -16.77 4.48 -1.48
N PHE A 265 -16.62 5.81 -1.54
CA PHE A 265 -16.65 6.65 -0.34
C PHE A 265 -17.95 6.52 0.48
N PRO A 266 -19.14 6.30 -0.12
CA PRO A 266 -20.34 5.96 0.63
C PRO A 266 -20.20 4.77 1.59
N GLU A 267 -19.42 3.73 1.25
CA GLU A 267 -19.17 2.58 2.15
C GLU A 267 -18.33 3.00 3.36
N ILE A 268 -17.33 3.86 3.16
CA ILE A 268 -16.52 4.43 4.25
C ILE A 268 -17.41 5.28 5.16
N ILE A 269 -18.30 6.11 4.58
CA ILE A 269 -19.25 6.95 5.30
C ILE A 269 -20.24 6.11 6.11
N GLU A 270 -20.75 5.01 5.55
CA GLU A 270 -21.63 4.08 6.28
C GLU A 270 -20.96 3.57 7.57
N LYS A 271 -19.65 3.30 7.54
CA LYS A 271 -18.89 2.92 8.75
C LYS A 271 -18.66 4.07 9.71
N LEU A 272 -18.39 5.28 9.20
CA LEU A 272 -18.20 6.49 10.02
C LEU A 272 -19.48 6.90 10.77
N GLU A 273 -20.63 6.73 10.12
CA GLU A 273 -21.94 7.20 10.61
C GLU A 273 -22.79 6.06 11.21
N SER A 274 -22.22 4.86 11.37
CA SER A 274 -22.94 3.72 11.90
C SER A 274 -23.35 3.95 13.35
N ASP A 275 -24.65 3.85 13.63
CA ASP A 275 -25.17 3.81 15.01
C ASP A 275 -24.87 2.47 15.72
N VAL A 276 -24.39 1.46 14.97
CA VAL A 276 -24.21 0.06 15.42
C VAL A 276 -22.74 -0.24 15.74
N ILE A 277 -21.95 0.77 16.09
CA ILE A 277 -20.59 0.57 16.62
C ILE A 277 -20.69 0.10 18.10
N ALA A 278 -21.53 -0.91 18.31
CA ALA A 278 -21.78 -1.60 19.56
C ALA A 278 -20.55 -2.44 19.91
N ASP A 279 -20.25 -2.49 21.22
CA ASP A 279 -19.02 -2.88 21.91
C ASP A 279 -18.17 -4.06 21.38
N ALA A 280 -18.69 -4.97 20.54
CA ALA A 280 -17.92 -6.07 19.96
C ALA A 280 -18.73 -6.77 18.85
N SER A 281 -18.77 -6.22 17.62
CA SER A 281 -19.27 -7.03 16.51
C SER A 281 -18.34 -8.24 16.31
N PRO A 282 -18.85 -9.44 15.98
CA PRO A 282 -18.00 -10.59 15.69
C PRO A 282 -16.94 -10.31 14.63
N ALA A 283 -17.23 -9.42 13.68
CA ALA A 283 -16.29 -8.94 12.67
C ALA A 283 -15.16 -8.11 13.28
N LEU A 284 -15.47 -7.16 14.18
CA LEU A 284 -14.46 -6.39 14.91
C LEU A 284 -13.58 -7.30 15.76
N PHE A 285 -14.18 -8.28 16.43
CA PHE A 285 -13.48 -9.25 17.24
C PHE A 285 -12.51 -10.12 16.42
N ALA A 286 -12.98 -10.62 15.28
CA ALA A 286 -12.15 -11.39 14.35
C ALA A 286 -11.01 -10.55 13.76
N PHE A 287 -11.26 -9.28 13.45
CA PHE A 287 -10.22 -8.37 12.97
C PHE A 287 -9.15 -8.11 14.02
N GLU A 288 -9.53 -7.78 15.26
CA GLU A 288 -8.58 -7.60 16.35
C GLU A 288 -7.78 -8.88 16.64
N PHE A 289 -8.41 -10.05 16.53
CA PHE A 289 -7.70 -11.33 16.57
C PHE A 289 -6.64 -11.42 15.47
N LYS A 290 -7.00 -11.16 14.21
CA LYS A 290 -6.08 -11.25 13.07
C LYS A 290 -4.90 -10.29 13.22
N LYS A 291 -5.14 -9.08 13.75
CA LYS A 291 -4.09 -8.12 14.10
C LYS A 291 -3.16 -8.68 15.18
N MET A 292 -3.71 -9.16 16.30
CA MET A 292 -2.91 -9.77 17.37
C MET A 292 -2.11 -10.98 16.89
N PHE A 293 -2.72 -11.85 16.07
CA PHE A 293 -2.06 -13.01 15.47
C PHE A 293 -0.88 -12.58 14.61
N THR A 294 -1.07 -11.56 13.76
CA THR A 294 -0.02 -10.99 12.92
C THR A 294 1.13 -10.44 13.76
N ASP A 295 0.81 -9.67 14.81
CA ASP A 295 1.82 -9.07 15.69
C ASP A 295 2.62 -10.15 16.43
N CYS A 296 1.96 -11.22 16.91
CA CYS A 296 2.64 -12.35 17.54
C CYS A 296 3.57 -13.08 16.56
N VAL A 297 3.13 -13.33 15.33
CA VAL A 297 3.96 -13.94 14.28
C VAL A 297 5.18 -13.07 13.99
N TYR A 298 4.99 -11.75 13.87
CA TYR A 298 6.07 -10.82 13.62
C TYR A 298 7.09 -10.81 14.76
N ASN A 299 6.63 -10.77 16.02
CA ASN A 299 7.52 -10.82 17.18
C ASN A 299 8.28 -12.14 17.25
N PHE A 300 7.62 -13.28 16.98
CA PHE A 300 8.26 -14.58 16.95
C PHE A 300 9.41 -14.64 15.93
N ILE A 301 9.17 -14.22 14.67
CA ILE A 301 10.18 -14.27 13.60
C ILE A 301 11.39 -13.37 13.93
N ASN A 302 11.17 -12.22 14.57
CA ASN A 302 12.22 -11.25 14.86
C ASN A 302 12.95 -11.51 16.18
N ASP A 303 12.56 -12.54 16.94
CA ASP A 303 13.22 -12.94 18.18
C ASP A 303 14.10 -14.17 17.93
N PRO A 304 15.44 -14.01 17.91
CA PRO A 304 16.38 -15.12 17.68
C PRO A 304 16.33 -16.21 18.76
N ASP A 305 15.86 -15.88 19.96
CA ASP A 305 15.73 -16.85 21.05
C ASP A 305 14.48 -17.73 20.89
N LEU A 306 13.47 -17.26 20.14
CA LEU A 306 12.22 -17.98 19.87
C LEU A 306 12.23 -18.65 18.49
N CYS A 307 12.70 -17.96 17.46
CA CYS A 307 12.83 -18.46 16.10
C CYS A 307 14.28 -18.89 15.86
N GLY A 308 14.53 -20.20 15.93
CA GLY A 308 15.89 -20.73 15.78
C GLY A 308 16.57 -20.34 14.47
N ASP A 309 17.88 -20.14 14.52
CA ASP A 309 18.73 -19.59 13.45
C ASP A 309 18.46 -20.18 12.05
N VAL A 310 18.21 -21.49 11.96
CA VAL A 310 17.96 -22.18 10.68
C VAL A 310 16.66 -21.72 10.02
N GLU A 311 15.59 -21.51 10.81
CA GLU A 311 14.31 -21.07 10.27
C GLU A 311 14.33 -19.56 10.00
N TYR A 312 14.98 -18.78 10.87
CA TYR A 312 15.24 -17.36 10.64
C TYR A 312 16.00 -17.14 9.31
N GLU A 313 17.14 -17.81 9.12
CA GLU A 313 17.96 -17.68 7.91
C GLU A 313 17.19 -18.12 6.66
N LYS A 314 16.41 -19.20 6.73
CA LYS A 314 15.55 -19.65 5.62
C LYS A 314 14.44 -18.66 5.32
N TYR A 315 13.80 -18.10 6.34
CA TYR A 315 12.73 -17.12 6.21
C TYR A 315 13.22 -15.86 5.51
N PHE A 316 14.45 -15.43 5.79
CA PHE A 316 15.07 -14.25 5.17
C PHE A 316 15.93 -14.59 3.93
N SER A 317 15.92 -15.83 3.44
CA SER A 317 16.73 -16.27 2.30
C SER A 317 16.05 -15.98 0.96
N ASP A 318 16.79 -15.42 0.01
CA ASP A 318 16.32 -15.24 -1.38
C ASP A 318 16.31 -16.56 -2.19
N SER A 319 16.99 -17.61 -1.71
CA SER A 319 17.23 -18.86 -2.44
C SER A 319 16.61 -20.10 -1.80
N GLU A 320 16.23 -20.02 -0.54
CA GLU A 320 15.64 -21.14 0.21
C GLU A 320 14.19 -20.84 0.55
N THR A 321 13.35 -21.88 0.62
CA THR A 321 11.93 -21.77 0.96
C THR A 321 11.71 -22.19 2.40
N SER A 322 11.19 -21.28 3.23
CA SER A 322 10.71 -21.58 4.58
C SER A 322 9.30 -22.21 4.51
N GLU A 323 9.14 -23.40 5.11
CA GLU A 323 7.81 -24.03 5.24
C GLU A 323 6.89 -23.18 6.12
N PHE A 324 7.47 -22.54 7.13
CA PHE A 324 6.78 -21.60 8.00
C PHE A 324 6.27 -20.38 7.22
N GLU A 325 7.08 -19.78 6.35
CA GLU A 325 6.68 -18.68 5.46
C GLU A 325 5.50 -19.08 4.57
N TYR A 326 5.53 -20.30 4.01
CA TYR A 326 4.42 -20.81 3.19
C TYR A 326 3.11 -20.93 3.99
N CYS A 327 3.17 -21.48 5.20
CA CYS A 327 2.00 -21.57 6.09
C CYS A 327 1.47 -20.18 6.48
N LEU A 328 2.36 -19.23 6.79
CA LEU A 328 1.97 -17.88 7.15
C LEU A 328 1.33 -17.13 5.99
N LYS A 329 1.85 -17.28 4.77
CA LYS A 329 1.20 -16.71 3.57
C LYS A 329 -0.25 -17.15 3.47
N TYR A 330 -0.50 -18.45 3.63
CA TYR A 330 -1.86 -18.97 3.59
C TYR A 330 -2.73 -18.40 4.72
N LEU A 331 -2.27 -18.47 5.97
CA LEU A 331 -3.05 -18.03 7.13
C LEU A 331 -3.35 -16.53 7.13
N LEU A 332 -2.38 -15.69 6.76
CA LEU A 332 -2.56 -14.24 6.73
C LEU A 332 -3.48 -13.77 5.59
N THR A 333 -3.58 -14.54 4.51
CA THR A 333 -4.54 -14.27 3.42
C THR A 333 -5.99 -14.65 3.74
N LEU A 334 -6.24 -15.38 4.83
CA LEU A 334 -7.60 -15.72 5.22
C LEU A 334 -8.37 -14.47 5.68
N PRO A 335 -9.68 -14.38 5.39
CA PRO A 335 -10.55 -13.41 6.04
C PRO A 335 -10.45 -13.54 7.56
N ALA A 336 -10.50 -12.42 8.28
CA ALA A 336 -10.29 -12.39 9.72
C ALA A 336 -11.21 -13.36 10.49
N SER A 337 -12.47 -13.48 10.06
CA SER A 337 -13.43 -14.43 10.62
C SER A 337 -12.98 -15.89 10.47
N GLN A 338 -12.49 -16.28 9.30
CA GLN A 338 -12.01 -17.63 9.05
C GLN A 338 -10.74 -17.95 9.83
N LEU A 339 -9.83 -16.98 9.95
CA LEU A 339 -8.62 -17.15 10.76
C LEU A 339 -8.97 -17.35 12.25
N LEU A 340 -9.92 -16.57 12.77
CA LEU A 340 -10.43 -16.74 14.12
C LEU A 340 -11.10 -18.11 14.30
N ASP A 341 -11.96 -18.52 13.37
CA ASP A 341 -12.61 -19.83 13.42
C ASP A 341 -11.60 -20.98 13.41
N TYR A 342 -10.55 -20.86 12.59
CA TYR A 342 -9.46 -21.83 12.56
C TYR A 342 -8.74 -21.92 13.91
N TYR A 343 -8.41 -20.76 14.51
CA TYR A 343 -7.78 -20.72 15.82
C TYR A 343 -8.65 -21.37 16.89
N ILE A 344 -9.95 -21.08 16.92
CA ILE A 344 -10.89 -21.68 17.89
C ILE A 344 -10.99 -23.19 17.73
N GLN A 345 -11.03 -23.68 16.50
CA GLN A 345 -11.08 -25.12 16.22
C GLN A 345 -9.80 -25.85 16.66
N GLN A 346 -8.63 -25.21 16.50
CA GLN A 346 -7.33 -25.79 16.85
C GLN A 346 -6.93 -25.56 18.31
N SER A 347 -7.58 -24.60 18.99
CA SER A 347 -7.32 -24.26 20.40
C SER A 347 -8.59 -24.38 21.25
N PRO A 348 -9.24 -25.56 21.33
CA PRO A 348 -10.49 -25.74 22.07
C PRO A 348 -10.37 -25.45 23.58
N GLN A 349 -9.13 -25.46 24.10
CA GLN A 349 -8.79 -25.08 25.47
C GLN A 349 -8.86 -23.56 25.73
N SER A 350 -8.69 -22.73 24.70
CA SER A 350 -8.76 -21.27 24.79
C SER A 350 -10.23 -20.85 24.86
N LYS A 351 -10.70 -20.46 26.05
CA LYS A 351 -12.08 -19.97 26.22
C LYS A 351 -12.20 -18.54 25.68
N ILE A 352 -12.53 -18.40 24.40
CA ILE A 352 -12.92 -17.10 23.85
C ILE A 352 -14.31 -16.73 24.39
N ALA A 353 -14.36 -15.79 25.33
CA ALA A 353 -15.59 -15.35 25.97
C ALA A 353 -16.33 -14.31 25.11
N TYR A 354 -17.01 -14.76 24.06
CA TYR A 354 -17.85 -13.91 23.18
C TYR A 354 -18.88 -13.01 23.90
N LYS A 355 -19.21 -13.31 25.16
CA LYS A 355 -20.20 -12.56 25.95
C LYS A 355 -19.63 -11.35 26.67
N GLU A 356 -18.32 -11.21 26.72
CA GLU A 356 -17.68 -10.02 27.27
C GLU A 356 -17.32 -9.12 26.10
N CYS A 357 -18.12 -8.07 25.88
CA CYS A 357 -17.97 -7.13 24.77
C CYS A 357 -16.71 -6.24 24.88
N MET A 358 -15.60 -6.77 25.37
CA MET A 358 -14.31 -6.10 25.45
C MET A 358 -13.24 -7.03 24.90
N VAL A 359 -12.65 -6.64 23.76
CA VAL A 359 -11.54 -7.34 23.08
C VAL A 359 -10.41 -7.69 24.04
N ALA A 360 -10.11 -6.80 25.00
CA ALA A 360 -9.07 -7.00 26.02
C ALA A 360 -9.34 -8.21 26.95
N ASN A 361 -10.60 -8.57 27.21
CA ASN A 361 -10.95 -9.69 28.09
C ASN A 361 -11.09 -11.01 27.34
N ALA A 362 -11.45 -10.96 26.06
CA ALA A 362 -11.73 -12.15 25.27
C ALA A 362 -10.47 -12.80 24.68
N PHE A 363 -9.31 -12.12 24.75
CA PHE A 363 -8.00 -12.64 24.36
C PHE A 363 -6.98 -12.69 25.53
N ASP A 364 -7.43 -13.04 26.74
CA ASP A 364 -6.52 -13.42 27.84
C ASP A 364 -5.93 -14.82 27.57
N ILE A 365 -5.15 -14.91 26.48
CA ILE A 365 -4.47 -16.10 25.98
C ILE A 365 -2.97 -15.93 26.22
N GLU A 366 -2.34 -17.01 26.70
CA GLU A 366 -0.90 -17.09 26.95
C GLU A 366 -0.15 -16.88 25.62
N LYS A 367 0.57 -15.76 25.52
CA LYS A 367 1.26 -15.33 24.28
C LYS A 367 2.60 -16.04 24.08
N ASP A 368 3.11 -16.70 25.12
CA ASP A 368 4.41 -17.36 25.15
C ASP A 368 4.34 -18.81 24.60
N GLY A 369 3.17 -19.26 24.17
CA GLY A 369 2.93 -20.60 23.60
C GLY A 369 2.38 -21.60 24.62
N ILE A 370 2.18 -22.85 24.18
CA ILE A 370 1.79 -23.94 25.07
C ILE A 370 3.07 -24.43 25.78
N THR A 371 3.14 -24.28 27.11
CA THR A 371 4.19 -24.91 27.93
C THR A 371 4.11 -26.42 27.94
#